data_AF-A0A1A9I1Z1-F1
#
_entry.id   AF-A0A1A9I1Z1-F1
#
_cell.length_a   1.000
_cell.length_b   1.000
_cell.length_c   1.000
_cell.angle_alpha   90.00
_cell.angle_beta   90.00
_cell.angle_gamma   90.00
#
_symmetry.space_group_name_H-M   'P 1'
#
loop_
_entity.id
_entity.type
_entity.pdbx_description
1 polymer ?
#
loop_
_entity_poly.entity_id
_entity_poly.type
_entity_poly.pdbx_seq_one_letter_code
_entity_poly.pdbx_strand_id
1 'polypeptide(L)'
;MMYLHFFHGRKTIDEEMNDWGEDGPIIETDFVSWTYGSLKLHDKDGDFIFVRETNGLIPIGNMYYGDFEILPDTDEIAGHKPVLSLKAFEQLNCKQ
;
A
#
# COMPACT_ATOMS: atom_id res chain seq x y z
N MET A 1 -8.57 -6.77 12.35
CA MET A 1 -7.99 -5.76 11.44
C MET A 1 -6.84 -6.42 10.70
N MET A 2 -6.44 -5.91 9.54
CA MET A 2 -5.22 -6.33 8.84
C MET A 2 -4.44 -5.10 8.41
N TYR A 3 -3.16 -5.30 8.14
CA TYR A 3 -2.29 -4.26 7.66
C TYR A 3 -1.66 -4.65 6.32
N LEU A 4 -1.55 -3.70 5.40
CA LEU A 4 -0.70 -3.84 4.21
C LEU A 4 0.56 -3.02 4.42
N HIS A 5 1.71 -3.67 4.39
CA HIS A 5 3.00 -3.00 4.51
C HIS A 5 3.73 -3.05 3.16
N PHE A 6 3.99 -1.88 2.58
CA PHE A 6 4.62 -1.71 1.27
C PHE A 6 6.16 -1.64 1.35
N PHE A 7 6.86 -2.17 0.35
CA PHE A 7 8.33 -2.13 0.27
C PHE A 7 8.85 -1.80 -1.14
N HIS A 8 10.18 -1.72 -1.24
CA HIS A 8 10.89 -1.44 -2.47
C HIS A 8 10.47 -0.11 -3.12
N GLY A 9 10.35 0.91 -2.26
CA GLY A 9 10.01 2.26 -2.65
C GLY A 9 11.11 2.90 -3.49
N ARG A 10 10.71 3.46 -4.64
CA ARG A 10 11.57 4.22 -5.56
C ARG A 10 10.95 5.57 -5.92
N LYS A 11 11.76 6.54 -6.34
CA LYS A 11 11.37 7.91 -6.69
C LYS A 11 10.78 8.01 -8.10
N THR A 12 11.21 7.16 -9.02
CA THR A 12 10.70 7.12 -10.41
C THR A 12 10.44 5.69 -10.87
N ILE A 13 9.48 5.49 -11.78
CA ILE A 13 9.09 4.17 -12.29
C ILE A 13 10.29 3.40 -12.88
N ASP A 14 11.16 4.09 -13.62
CA ASP A 14 12.30 3.50 -14.32
C ASP A 14 13.60 3.53 -13.49
N GLU A 15 13.51 3.75 -12.18
CA GLU A 15 14.68 3.77 -11.31
C GLU A 15 15.32 2.39 -11.20
N GLU A 16 16.58 2.27 -11.61
CA GLU A 16 17.41 1.10 -11.31
C GLU A 16 17.86 1.18 -9.84
N MET A 17 17.31 0.27 -9.02
CA MET A 17 17.61 0.22 -7.60
C MET A 17 18.94 -0.49 -7.34
N ASN A 18 19.81 0.16 -6.57
CA ASN A 18 21.10 -0.42 -6.16
C ASN A 18 20.99 -1.27 -4.88
N ASP A 19 19.85 -1.21 -4.18
CA ASP A 19 19.54 -1.94 -2.95
C ASP A 19 18.02 -2.28 -2.88
N TRP A 20 17.52 -2.56 -1.68
CA TRP A 20 16.11 -2.91 -1.43
C TRP A 20 15.17 -1.69 -1.42
N GLY A 21 15.68 -0.47 -1.60
CA GLY A 21 14.90 0.76 -1.67
C GLY A 21 14.29 1.19 -0.35
N GLU A 22 13.31 2.09 -0.45
CA GLU A 22 12.68 2.70 0.72
C GLU A 22 11.58 1.80 1.28
N ASP A 23 11.58 1.73 2.61
CA ASP A 23 10.57 1.05 3.38
C ASP A 23 9.27 1.88 3.42
N GLY A 24 8.15 1.28 3.09
CA GLY A 24 6.89 1.97 2.80
C GLY A 24 5.97 2.16 3.99
N PRO A 25 4.84 2.85 3.76
CA PRO A 25 3.80 3.02 4.76
C PRO A 25 3.07 1.70 5.04
N ILE A 26 2.38 1.69 6.18
CA ILE A 26 1.45 0.63 6.56
C ILE A 26 0.03 1.15 6.39
N ILE A 27 -0.85 0.38 5.77
CA ILE A 27 -2.25 0.74 5.52
C ILE A 27 -3.16 -0.20 6.30
N GLU A 28 -4.06 0.37 7.09
CA GLU A 28 -5.09 -0.39 7.80
C GLU A 28 -6.24 -0.77 6.86
N THR A 29 -6.68 -2.03 6.91
CA THR A 29 -7.85 -2.54 6.19
C THR A 29 -8.54 -3.66 6.96
N ASP A 30 -9.84 -3.82 6.77
CA ASP A 30 -10.59 -4.94 7.34
C ASP A 30 -10.57 -6.18 6.44
N PHE A 31 -10.60 -5.99 5.12
CA PHE A 31 -10.57 -7.07 4.15
C PHE A 31 -9.92 -6.64 2.83
N VAL A 32 -9.22 -7.59 2.19
CA VAL A 32 -8.61 -7.42 0.88
C VAL A 32 -9.35 -8.27 -0.13
N SER A 33 -9.80 -7.67 -1.23
CA SER A 33 -10.46 -8.40 -2.30
C SER A 33 -9.81 -8.16 -3.65
N TRP A 34 -9.94 -9.15 -4.52
CA TRP A 34 -9.46 -9.08 -5.89
C TRP A 34 -10.64 -9.12 -6.84
N THR A 35 -10.64 -8.25 -7.84
CA THR A 35 -11.73 -8.17 -8.83
C THR A 35 -11.15 -7.82 -10.19
N TYR A 36 -11.18 -8.75 -11.14
CA TYR A 36 -10.76 -8.54 -12.53
C TYR A 36 -9.35 -7.95 -12.70
N GLY A 37 -8.41 -8.37 -11.86
CA GLY A 37 -7.04 -7.86 -11.89
C GLY A 37 -6.77 -6.67 -10.98
N SER A 38 -7.80 -6.09 -10.35
CA SER A 38 -7.64 -4.96 -9.44
C SER A 38 -7.78 -5.38 -7.98
N LEU A 39 -6.85 -4.90 -7.15
CA LEU A 39 -6.89 -5.06 -5.71
C LEU A 39 -7.81 -4.00 -5.08
N LYS A 40 -8.60 -4.40 -4.08
CA LYS A 40 -9.48 -3.54 -3.30
C LYS A 40 -9.19 -3.68 -1.83
N LEU A 41 -9.19 -2.56 -1.13
CA LEU A 41 -9.08 -2.50 0.32
C LEU A 41 -10.42 -2.01 0.88
N HIS A 42 -10.94 -2.74 1.87
CA HIS A 42 -12.26 -2.50 2.45
C HIS A 42 -12.12 -2.02 3.88
N ASP A 43 -13.02 -1.13 4.28
CA ASP A 43 -13.24 -0.83 5.70
C ASP A 43 -14.33 -1.74 6.30
N LYS A 44 -14.49 -1.64 7.61
CA LYS A 44 -15.48 -2.37 8.40
C LYS A 44 -16.94 -2.08 8.01
N ASP A 45 -17.22 -0.96 7.36
CA ASP A 45 -18.57 -0.53 6.98
C ASP A 45 -18.93 -1.03 5.56
N GLY A 46 -17.98 -1.64 4.85
CA GLY A 46 -18.16 -2.26 3.54
C GLY A 46 -17.85 -1.31 2.37
N ASP A 47 -17.36 -0.11 2.65
CA ASP A 47 -16.81 0.78 1.64
C ASP A 47 -15.43 0.29 1.21
N PHE A 48 -15.05 0.61 -0.03
CA PHE A 48 -13.77 0.15 -0.58
C PHE A 48 -13.13 1.18 -1.50
N ILE A 49 -11.82 1.03 -1.63
CA ILE A 49 -11.01 1.75 -2.61
C ILE A 49 -10.29 0.77 -3.51
N PHE A 50 -10.04 1.17 -4.75
CA PHE A 50 -9.14 0.44 -5.64
C PHE A 50 -7.70 0.85 -5.38
N VAL A 51 -6.81 -0.12 -5.21
CA VAL A 51 -5.38 0.14 -5.26
C VAL A 51 -4.99 0.37 -6.71
N ARG A 52 -4.58 1.59 -7.00
CA ARG A 52 -4.05 1.98 -8.30
C ARG A 52 -2.63 1.50 -8.45
N GLU A 53 -2.30 1.10 -9.66
CA GLU A 53 -1.00 0.62 -10.07
C GLU A 53 -0.62 1.30 -11.40
N THR A 54 0.67 1.50 -11.60
CA THR A 54 1.27 1.98 -12.85
C THR A 54 2.59 1.25 -13.10
N ASN A 55 2.71 0.60 -14.25
CA ASN A 55 3.87 -0.18 -14.69
C ASN A 55 4.37 -1.23 -13.67
N GLY A 56 3.46 -1.95 -13.04
CA GLY A 56 3.69 -2.93 -11.98
C GLY A 56 3.95 -2.33 -10.60
N LEU A 57 3.82 -1.01 -10.42
CA LEU A 57 4.16 -0.31 -9.19
C LEU A 57 2.97 0.42 -8.57
N ILE A 58 2.95 0.50 -7.24
CA ILE A 58 1.87 1.15 -6.49
C ILE A 58 2.34 2.55 -6.08
N PRO A 59 1.82 3.62 -6.70
CA PRO A 59 2.18 4.98 -6.32
C PRO A 59 1.59 5.31 -4.95
N ILE A 60 2.40 5.85 -4.04
CA ILE A 60 1.93 6.38 -2.75
C ILE A 60 2.69 7.67 -2.48
N GLY A 61 2.00 8.81 -2.54
CA GLY A 61 2.61 10.13 -2.33
C GLY A 61 3.64 10.46 -3.41
N ASN A 62 4.93 10.49 -3.07
CA ASN A 62 6.04 10.78 -3.99
C ASN A 62 6.92 9.57 -4.30
N MET A 63 6.42 8.37 -4.02
CA MET A 63 7.13 7.11 -4.18
C MET A 63 6.30 6.11 -4.99
N TYR A 64 6.98 5.13 -5.56
CA TYR A 64 6.42 3.97 -6.24
C TYR A 64 6.91 2.70 -5.54
N TYR A 65 6.00 1.83 -5.11
CA TYR A 65 6.33 0.62 -4.36
C TYR A 65 6.14 -0.63 -5.22
N GLY A 66 7.06 -1.60 -5.09
CA GLY A 66 7.10 -2.79 -5.94
C GLY A 66 6.28 -3.96 -5.42
N ASP A 67 6.09 -4.03 -4.10
CA ASP A 67 5.38 -5.10 -3.43
C ASP A 67 4.80 -4.62 -2.10
N PHE A 68 4.01 -5.51 -1.51
CA PHE A 68 3.48 -5.36 -0.16
C PHE A 68 3.26 -6.74 0.44
N GLU A 69 3.19 -6.80 1.76
CA GLU A 69 2.74 -7.98 2.50
C GLU A 69 1.49 -7.67 3.31
N ILE A 70 0.73 -8.71 3.64
CA ILE A 70 -0.46 -8.61 4.50
C ILE A 70 -0.09 -9.14 5.87
N LEU A 71 -0.22 -8.29 6.88
CA LEU A 71 0.11 -8.58 8.27
C LEU A 71 -1.16 -8.70 9.11
N PRO A 72 -1.18 -9.61 10.10
CA PRO A 72 -2.24 -9.63 11.11
C PRO A 72 -2.16 -8.38 11.99
N ASP A 73 -3.26 -8.05 12.66
CA ASP A 73 -3.29 -6.90 13.59
C ASP A 73 -2.45 -7.08 14.85
N THR A 74 -2.00 -8.30 15.11
CA THR A 74 -1.06 -8.65 16.19
C THR A 74 0.40 -8.49 15.81
N ASP A 75 0.71 -8.09 14.57
CA ASP A 75 2.08 -7.91 14.11
C ASP A 75 2.75 -6.70 14.78
N GLU A 76 3.98 -6.87 15.26
CA GLU A 76 4.71 -5.85 16.02
C GLU A 76 5.09 -4.64 15.13
N ILE A 77 5.22 -4.84 13.82
CA ILE A 77 5.63 -3.79 12.88
C ILE A 77 4.63 -2.63 12.87
N ALA A 78 3.33 -2.90 13.00
CA ALA A 78 2.28 -1.88 13.06
C ALA A 78 2.38 -0.99 14.31
N GLY A 79 3.02 -1.45 15.38
CA GLY A 79 3.28 -0.65 16.59
C GLY A 79 4.44 0.33 16.47
N HIS A 80 5.28 0.19 15.44
CA HIS A 80 6.54 0.95 15.30
C HIS A 80 6.53 1.95 14.14
N LYS A 81 5.45 1.97 13.35
CA LYS A 81 5.32 2.82 12.17
C LYS A 81 3.98 3.54 12.11
N PRO A 82 3.91 4.72 11.46
CA PRO A 82 2.64 5.36 11.17
C PRO A 82 1.76 4.45 10.28
N VAL A 83 0.56 4.16 10.78
CA VAL A 83 -0.47 3.45 10.03
C VAL A 83 -1.41 4.46 9.38
N LEU A 84 -1.63 4.32 8.07
CA LEU A 84 -2.55 5.15 7.31
C LEU A 84 -3.94 4.51 7.25
N SER A 85 -4.96 5.33 7.43
CA SER A 85 -6.35 4.93 7.11
C SER A 85 -6.53 4.76 5.60
N LEU A 86 -7.54 4.00 5.19
CA LEU A 86 -7.89 3.85 3.77
C LEU A 86 -8.14 5.19 3.08
N LYS A 87 -8.79 6.14 3.75
CA LYS A 87 -9.03 7.48 3.20
C LYS A 87 -7.74 8.27 2.97
N ALA A 88 -6.79 8.17 3.90
CA ALA A 88 -5.47 8.79 3.72
C ALA A 88 -4.69 8.12 2.58
N PHE A 89 -4.76 6.79 2.50
CA PHE A 89 -4.15 6.04 1.41
C PHE A 89 -4.76 6.40 0.06
N GLU A 90 -6.08 6.51 -0.08
CA GLU A 90 -6.74 6.89 -1.33
C GLU A 90 -6.25 8.25 -1.86
N GLN A 91 -6.04 9.21 -0.96
CA GLN A 91 -5.50 10.54 -1.29
C GLN A 91 -4.02 10.52 -1.69
N LEU A 92 -3.29 9.47 -1.36
CA LEU A 92 -1.86 9.31 -1.68
C LEU A 92 -1.65 8.35 -2.86
N ASN A 93 -2.53 7.37 -3.03
CA ASN A 93 -2.57 6.40 -4.12
C ASN A 93 -3.24 7.01 -5.36
N CYS A 94 -2.90 8.25 -5.61
CA CYS A 94 -3.22 8.99 -6.81
C CYS A 94 -1.99 9.80 -7.23
N LYS A 95 -1.28 9.28 -8.22
CA LYS A 95 -0.54 10.12 -9.16
C LYS A 95 -0.87 9.70 -10.58
N GLN A 96 -1.14 10.72 -11.39
CA GLN A 96 -1.43 10.67 -12.82
C GLN A 96 -0.20 10.21 -13.60
#